data_AF-A0A7M1HYF0-F1
#
_entry.id   AF-A0A7M1HYF0-F1
#
_cell.length_a   1.000
_cell.length_b   1.000
_cell.length_c   1.000
_cell.angle_alpha   90.00
_cell.angle_beta   90.00
_cell.angle_gamma   90.00
#
_symmetry.space_group_name_H-M   'P 1'
#
loop_
_entity.id
_entity.type
_entity.pdbx_description
1 polymer ?
#
loop_
_entity_poly.entity_id
_entity_poly.type
_entity_poly.pdbx_seq_one_letter_code
_entity_poly.pdbx_strand_id
1 'polypeptide(L)'
;MQVCGGSQSFNAVNQMRILGRWMRMITIPNQSSVAKARQEFDEDGRMKPSPYYDRIVDVMEELMKFTLLTREYAAYLVDRYSERKESAEALSRRVNQSKI
;
A
#
# COMPACT_ATOMS: atom_id res chain seq x y z
N MET A 1 5.88 6.87 -0.80
CA MET A 1 7.14 7.60 -1.10
C MET A 1 7.06 8.97 -0.45
N GLN A 2 8.18 9.59 -0.09
CA GLN A 2 8.20 10.98 0.39
C GLN A 2 9.34 11.80 -0.24
N VAL A 3 9.22 13.12 -0.14
CA VAL A 3 10.27 14.08 -0.44
C VAL A 3 10.52 14.99 0.77
N CYS A 4 11.77 15.42 0.97
CA CYS A 4 12.17 16.34 2.03
C CYS A 4 12.92 17.54 1.45
N GLY A 5 12.68 18.73 1.98
CA GLY A 5 13.48 19.92 1.66
C GLY A 5 14.86 19.92 2.33
N GLY A 6 15.00 19.22 3.46
CA GLY A 6 16.23 19.10 4.23
C GLY A 6 16.88 17.71 4.14
N SER A 7 17.60 17.32 5.19
CA SER A 7 18.21 15.99 5.31
C SER A 7 17.18 14.86 5.22
N GLN A 8 17.66 13.65 4.92
CA GLN A 8 16.80 12.48 4.77
C GLN A 8 15.98 12.21 6.04
N SER A 9 14.70 11.89 5.85
CA SER A 9 13.77 11.49 6.91
C SER A 9 12.93 10.32 6.40
N PHE A 10 12.32 9.57 7.31
CA PHE A 10 11.36 8.50 6.97
C PHE A 10 10.00 8.70 7.65
N ASN A 11 9.78 9.84 8.30
CA ASN A 11 8.62 10.05 9.15
C ASN A 11 7.31 9.92 8.36
N ALA A 12 7.20 10.53 7.18
CA ALA A 12 5.99 10.48 6.39
C ALA A 12 5.75 9.08 5.82
N VAL A 13 6.75 8.43 5.23
CA VAL A 13 6.59 7.06 4.68
C VAL A 13 6.27 6.03 5.75
N ASN A 14 6.82 6.17 6.96
CA ASN A 14 6.50 5.28 8.07
C ASN A 14 5.03 5.43 8.51
N GLN A 15 4.54 6.66 8.61
CA GLN A 15 3.12 6.89 8.93
C GLN A 15 2.20 6.41 7.81
N MET A 16 2.56 6.63 6.54
CA MET A 16 1.80 6.11 5.40
C MET A 16 1.77 4.58 5.36
N ARG A 17 2.84 3.90 5.78
CA ARG A 17 2.87 2.43 5.87
C ARG A 17 1.88 1.92 6.91
N ILE A 18 1.81 2.56 8.07
CA ILE A 18 0.82 2.23 9.11
C ILE A 18 -0.60 2.52 8.60
N LEU A 19 -0.79 3.63 7.89
CA LEU A 19 -2.07 3.96 7.26
C LEU A 19 -2.49 2.88 6.24
N GLY A 20 -1.57 2.42 5.38
CA GLY A 20 -1.83 1.35 4.42
C GLY A 20 -2.34 0.06 5.07
N ARG A 21 -1.78 -0.30 6.24
CA ARG A 21 -2.30 -1.41 7.06
C ARG A 21 -3.75 -1.17 7.48
N TRP A 22 -4.08 0.02 7.99
CA TRP A 22 -5.45 0.36 8.40
C TRP A 22 -6.44 0.31 7.24
N MET A 23 -6.00 0.70 6.03
CA MET A 23 -6.78 0.59 4.80
C MET A 23 -6.85 -0.83 4.23
N ARG A 24 -6.28 -1.84 4.93
CA ARG A 24 -6.19 -3.25 4.49
C ARG A 24 -5.48 -3.42 3.14
N MET A 25 -4.53 -2.54 2.82
CA MET A 25 -3.74 -2.60 1.59
C MET A 25 -2.50 -3.48 1.75
N ILE A 26 -2.09 -4.14 0.66
CA ILE A 26 -0.76 -4.77 0.56
C ILE A 26 0.24 -3.65 0.28
N THR A 27 0.87 -3.13 1.34
CA THR A 27 1.92 -2.11 1.21
C THR A 27 3.25 -2.80 0.92
N ILE A 28 3.80 -2.60 -0.28
CA ILE A 28 5.04 -3.26 -0.71
C ILE A 28 6.23 -2.94 0.22
N PRO A 29 7.21 -3.85 0.34
CA PRO A 29 8.39 -3.64 1.19
C PRO A 29 9.18 -2.39 0.83
N ASN A 30 9.51 -2.21 -0.45
CA ASN A 30 10.41 -1.16 -0.90
C ASN A 30 9.76 0.23 -0.82
N GLN A 31 10.56 1.25 -0.54
CA GLN A 31 10.09 2.63 -0.40
C GLN A 31 11.18 3.64 -0.78
N SER A 32 10.75 4.81 -1.25
CA SER A 32 11.64 5.93 -1.58
C SER A 32 11.43 7.13 -0.64
N SER A 33 12.55 7.72 -0.21
CA SER A 33 12.63 8.98 0.52
C SER A 33 13.76 9.84 -0.06
N VAL A 34 13.38 10.89 -0.80
CA VAL A 34 14.30 11.81 -1.48
C VAL A 34 14.66 12.97 -0.56
N ALA A 35 15.92 13.09 -0.17
CA ALA A 35 16.42 14.21 0.63
C ALA A 35 16.77 15.40 -0.24
N LYS A 36 16.75 16.62 0.33
CA LYS A 36 17.08 17.88 -0.35
C LYS A 36 16.46 17.97 -1.75
N ALA A 37 15.17 17.61 -1.87
CA ALA A 37 14.53 17.32 -3.14
C ALA A 37 14.69 18.41 -4.20
N ARG A 38 14.77 19.70 -3.80
CA ARG A 38 15.01 20.82 -4.72
C ARG A 38 16.30 20.69 -5.54
N GLN A 39 17.29 19.91 -5.08
CA GLN A 39 18.55 19.67 -5.78
C GLN A 39 18.45 18.52 -6.80
N GLU A 40 17.48 17.62 -6.62
CA GLU A 40 17.30 16.39 -7.40
C GLU A 40 16.45 16.59 -8.67
N PHE A 41 15.86 17.76 -8.86
CA PHE A 41 15.10 18.12 -10.07
C PHE A 41 15.84 19.19 -10.87
N ASP A 42 15.72 19.13 -12.20
CA ASP A 42 16.19 20.17 -13.12
C ASP A 42 15.13 21.26 -13.34
N GLU A 43 15.45 22.22 -14.23
CA GLU A 43 14.58 23.37 -14.52
C GLU A 43 13.30 22.96 -15.26
N ASP A 44 13.32 21.85 -15.99
CA ASP A 44 12.15 21.25 -16.66
C ASP A 44 11.29 20.40 -15.71
N GLY A 45 11.67 20.32 -14.43
CA GLY A 45 10.97 19.54 -13.42
C GLY A 45 11.20 18.03 -13.55
N ARG A 46 12.22 17.59 -14.30
CA ARG A 46 12.62 16.20 -14.42
C ARG A 46 13.59 15.84 -13.30
N MET A 47 13.46 14.63 -12.79
CA MET A 47 14.39 14.14 -11.79
C MET A 47 15.73 13.80 -12.46
N LYS A 48 16.82 14.28 -11.88
CA LYS A 48 18.18 14.01 -12.38
C LYS A 48 18.52 12.53 -12.17
N PRO A 49 19.40 11.95 -13.01
CA PRO A 49 19.95 10.62 -12.74
C PRO A 49 20.68 10.63 -11.40
N SER A 50 20.18 9.86 -10.43
CA SER A 50 20.76 9.78 -9.09
C SER A 50 20.34 8.46 -8.41
N PRO A 51 21.00 8.06 -7.31
CA PRO A 51 20.58 6.88 -6.55
C PRO A 51 19.13 6.97 -6.05
N TYR A 52 18.58 8.19 -5.89
CA TYR A 52 17.17 8.37 -5.57
C TYR A 52 16.28 7.98 -6.74
N TYR A 53 16.65 8.34 -7.98
CA TYR A 53 15.91 7.95 -9.18
C TYR A 53 15.89 6.43 -9.35
N ASP A 54 17.04 5.77 -9.21
CA ASP A 54 17.14 4.31 -9.30
C ASP A 54 16.24 3.62 -8.26
N ARG A 55 16.20 4.15 -7.02
CA ARG A 55 15.27 3.65 -6.00
C ARG A 55 13.79 3.84 -6.37
N ILE A 56 13.43 4.93 -7.05
CA ILE A 56 12.06 5.12 -7.52
C ILE A 56 11.72 4.07 -8.57
N VAL A 57 12.66 3.77 -9.48
CA VAL A 57 12.50 2.71 -10.47
C VAL A 57 12.27 1.36 -9.78
N ASP A 58 13.10 0.99 -8.79
CA ASP A 58 12.92 -0.26 -8.02
C ASP A 58 11.53 -0.35 -7.37
N VAL A 59 11.07 0.76 -6.77
CA VAL A 59 9.75 0.82 -6.09
C VAL A 59 8.61 0.63 -7.09
N MET A 60 8.69 1.26 -8.26
CA MET A 60 7.66 1.12 -9.30
C MET A 60 7.68 -0.27 -9.93
N GLU A 61 8.87 -0.84 -10.13
CA GLU A 61 9.02 -2.21 -10.61
C GLU A 61 8.40 -3.22 -9.62
N GLU A 62 8.72 -3.09 -8.33
CA GLU A 62 8.17 -3.94 -7.27
C GLU A 62 6.65 -3.77 -7.16
N LEU A 63 6.15 -2.53 -7.21
CA LEU A 63 4.71 -2.25 -7.19
C LEU A 63 3.97 -2.97 -8.30
N MET A 64 4.50 -2.93 -9.53
CA MET A 64 3.90 -3.59 -10.67
C MET A 64 3.96 -5.12 -10.53
N LYS A 65 5.10 -5.68 -10.11
CA LYS A 65 5.24 -7.13 -9.84
C LYS A 65 4.21 -7.61 -8.82
N PHE A 66 4.08 -6.93 -7.68
CA PHE A 66 3.08 -7.28 -6.65
C PHE A 66 1.65 -7.10 -7.14
N THR A 67 1.37 -6.04 -7.90
CA THR A 67 0.03 -5.79 -8.44
C THR A 67 -0.38 -6.89 -9.41
N LEU A 68 0.48 -7.27 -10.35
CA LEU A 68 0.22 -8.37 -11.28
C LEU A 68 0.03 -9.70 -10.54
N LEU A 69 0.85 -9.95 -9.50
CA LEU A 69 0.75 -11.16 -8.68
C LEU A 69 -0.56 -11.24 -7.88
N THR A 70 -1.10 -10.12 -7.41
CA THR A 70 -2.18 -10.12 -6.40
C THR A 70 -3.55 -9.76 -6.94
N ARG A 71 -3.65 -8.99 -8.03
CA ARG A 71 -4.93 -8.44 -8.51
C ARG A 71 -5.97 -9.52 -8.86
N GLU A 72 -5.53 -10.65 -9.41
CA GLU A 72 -6.43 -11.74 -9.85
C GLU A 72 -6.97 -12.56 -8.67
N TYR A 73 -6.25 -12.57 -7.55
CA TYR A 73 -6.59 -13.33 -6.35
C TYR A 73 -7.15 -12.46 -5.22
N ALA A 74 -7.44 -11.18 -5.48
CA ALA A 74 -7.84 -10.22 -4.46
C ALA A 74 -9.06 -10.69 -3.64
N ALA A 75 -10.09 -11.24 -4.30
CA ALA A 75 -11.29 -11.76 -3.63
C ALA A 75 -10.97 -12.91 -2.66
N TYR A 76 -10.09 -13.83 -3.07
CA TYR A 76 -9.66 -14.94 -2.23
C TYR A 76 -8.81 -14.47 -1.04
N LEU A 77 -7.89 -13.53 -1.28
CA LEU A 77 -7.02 -12.98 -0.22
C LEU A 77 -7.81 -12.24 0.88
N VAL A 78 -8.97 -11.68 0.56
CA VAL A 78 -9.84 -11.00 1.53
C VAL A 78 -10.98 -11.86 2.05
N ASP A 79 -11.10 -13.13 1.66
CA ASP A 79 -12.08 -14.06 2.20
C ASP A 79 -11.64 -14.54 3.61
N ARG A 80 -12.11 -13.82 4.64
CA ARG A 80 -11.69 -14.03 6.03
C ARG A 80 -12.58 -15.01 6.77
N TYR A 81 -11.94 -15.90 7.54
CA TYR A 81 -12.64 -16.86 8.40
C TYR A 81 -13.66 -16.19 9.34
N SER A 82 -13.30 -15.08 9.99
CA SER A 82 -14.19 -14.37 10.91
C SER A 82 -15.46 -13.86 10.22
N GLU A 83 -15.35 -13.37 8.98
CA GLU A 83 -16.49 -12.87 8.18
C GLU A 83 -17.40 -14.02 7.72
N ARG A 84 -16.81 -15.19 7.38
CA ARG A 84 -17.56 -16.41 7.08
C ARG A 84 -18.32 -16.94 8.30
N LYS A 85 -17.68 -16.96 9.47
CA LYS A 85 -18.31 -17.38 10.73
C LYS A 85 -19.51 -16.49 11.08
N GLU A 86 -19.36 -15.18 10.99
CA GLU A 86 -20.44 -14.22 11.23
C GLU A 86 -21.61 -14.42 10.26
N SER A 87 -21.33 -14.62 8.97
CA SER A 87 -22.36 -14.86 7.95
C SER A 87 -23.19 -16.11 8.23
N ALA A 88 -22.55 -17.19 8.71
CA ALA A 88 -23.24 -18.42 9.10
C ALA A 88 -24.12 -18.22 10.34
N GLU A 89 -23.64 -17.48 11.34
CA GLU A 89 -24.44 -17.13 12.51
C GLU A 89 -25.63 -16.24 12.15
N ALA A 90 -25.44 -15.24 11.28
CA ALA A 90 -26.50 -14.38 10.78
C ALA A 90 -27.55 -15.17 9.98
N LEU A 91 -27.11 -16.15 9.16
CA LEU A 91 -28.01 -17.06 8.46
C LEU A 91 -28.83 -17.91 9.45
N SER A 92 -28.17 -18.51 10.44
CA SER A 92 -28.83 -19.31 11.48
C SER A 92 -29.90 -18.49 12.24
N ARG A 93 -29.60 -17.24 12.61
CA ARG A 93 -30.57 -16.34 13.25
C ARG A 93 -31.79 -16.06 12.37
N ARG A 94 -31.61 -15.86 11.06
CA ARG A 94 -32.72 -15.63 10.12
C ARG A 94 -33.60 -16.87 9.95
N VAL A 95 -32.99 -18.05 9.85
CA VAL A 95 -33.74 -19.32 9.72
C VAL A 95 -34.51 -19.64 11.00
N ASN A 96 -33.96 -19.27 12.16
CA ASN A 96 -34.58 -19.51 13.46
C ASN A 96 -35.55 -18.40 13.92
N GLN A 97 -35.80 -17.36 13.11
CA GLN A 97 -36.94 -16.48 13.36
C GLN A 97 -38.21 -17.27 13.07
N SER A 98 -38.94 -17.65 14.12
CA SER A 98 -40.27 -18.20 14.02
C SER A 98 -41.12 -17.28 13.15
N LYS A 99 -41.77 -17.85 12.12
CA LYS A 99 -42.74 -17.13 11.29
C LYS A 99 -43.75 -16.47 12.23
N ILE A 100 -43.84 -15.13 12.16
CA ILE A 100 -44.96 -14.37 12.71
C ILE A 100 -46.24 -14.83 12.02
#